data_AF-A0A4R7IVG3-F1
#
_entry.id   AF-A0A4R7IVG3-F1
#
_cell.length_a   1.000
_cell.length_b   1.000
_cell.length_c   1.000
_cell.angle_alpha   90.00
_cell.angle_beta   90.00
_cell.angle_gamma   90.00
#
_symmetry.space_group_name_H-M   'P 1'
#
loop_
_entity.id
_entity.type
_entity.pdbx_description
1 polymer ?
#
loop_
_entity_poly.entity_id
_entity_poly.type
_entity_poly.pdbx_seq_one_letter_code
_entity_poly.pdbx_strand_id
1 'polypeptide(L)' 'MGDRKTRKCVWCDRQFTRRSRWRAKRYCKRWHQCVHYGAVLVGALFS' A
#
# COMPACT_ATOMS: atom_id res chain seq x y z
N MET A 1 -13.27 6.12 21.54
CA MET A 1 -12.70 6.57 20.25
C MET A 1 -11.49 5.70 19.92
N GLY A 2 -11.68 4.57 19.23
CA GLY A 2 -10.69 3.48 19.18
C GLY A 2 -9.76 3.50 17.95
N ASP A 3 -8.46 3.57 18.24
CA ASP A 3 -7.33 3.13 17.41
C ASP A 3 -7.21 3.72 16.00
N ARG A 4 -6.44 4.81 15.91
CA ARG A 4 -5.70 5.15 14.68
C ARG A 4 -4.64 4.04 14.44
N LYS A 5 -5.08 2.85 13.98
CA LYS A 5 -4.19 1.73 13.64
C LYS A 5 -3.16 2.19 12.62
N THR A 6 -1.94 2.48 13.08
CA THR A 6 -0.75 2.68 12.26
C THR A 6 -0.46 1.38 11.54
N ARG A 7 -0.25 1.44 10.23
CA ARG A 7 0.16 0.29 9.42
C ARG A 7 1.52 0.56 8.79
N LYS A 8 2.28 -0.51 8.57
CA LYS A 8 3.55 -0.47 7.83
C LYS A 8 3.26 -0.58 6.33
N CYS A 9 3.91 0.25 5.52
CA CYS A 9 3.86 0.15 4.08
C CYS A 9 4.65 -1.06 3.61
N VAL A 10 4.05 -1.95 2.81
CA VAL A 10 4.70 -3.18 2.32
C VAL A 10 5.94 -2.88 1.47
N TRP A 11 5.98 -1.74 0.76
CA TRP A 11 7.10 -1.44 -0.14
C TRP A 11 8.27 -0.67 0.50
N CYS A 12 8.01 0.27 1.41
CA CYS A 12 9.06 1.17 1.93
C CYS A 12 9.17 1.13 3.45
N ASP A 13 8.52 0.14 4.08
CA ASP A 13 8.47 -0.09 5.53
C ASP A 13 8.05 1.10 6.41
N ARG A 14 7.58 2.19 5.80
CA ARG A 14 7.19 3.40 6.50
C ARG A 14 5.87 3.19 7.22
N GLN A 15 5.82 3.57 8.49
CA GLN A 15 4.58 3.59 9.26
C GLN A 15 3.69 4.75 8.81
N PHE A 16 2.41 4.49 8.60
CA PHE A 16 1.42 5.51 8.24
C PHE A 16 0.10 5.29 8.97
N THR A 17 -0.58 6.39 9.29
CA THR A 17 -1.90 6.36 9.91
C THR A 17 -2.98 6.17 8.84
N ARG A 18 -3.86 5.20 9.07
CA ARG A 18 -5.02 5.01 8.18
C ARG A 18 -6.13 5.99 8.58
N ARG A 19 -6.36 7.04 7.76
CA ARG A 19 -7.46 7.99 7.97
C ARG A 19 -8.87 7.39 7.74
N SER A 20 -9.00 6.40 6.86
CA SER A 20 -10.30 5.79 6.52
C SER A 20 -10.34 4.29 6.81
N ARG A 21 -11.30 3.84 7.62
CA ARG A 21 -11.50 2.42 7.97
C ARG A 21 -11.94 1.54 6.79
N TRP A 22 -12.65 2.14 5.84
CA TRP A 22 -13.32 1.46 4.73
C TRP A 22 -12.40 0.93 3.63
N ARG A 23 -11.22 1.54 3.42
CA ARG A 23 -10.28 1.09 2.38
C ARG A 23 -9.09 0.39 3.01
N ALA A 24 -8.85 -0.86 2.61
CA ALA A 24 -7.66 -1.62 3.00
C ALA A 24 -6.42 -0.99 2.31
N LYS A 25 -5.83 0.02 2.94
CA LYS A 25 -4.63 0.70 2.44
C LYS A 25 -3.39 -0.10 2.86
N ARG A 26 -2.72 -0.77 1.91
CA ARG A 26 -1.43 -1.49 2.14
C ARG A 26 -0.19 -0.62 1.96
N TYR A 27 -0.32 0.50 1.26
CA TYR A 27 0.81 1.34 0.88
C TYR A 27 0.64 2.77 1.40
N CYS A 28 1.73 3.42 1.80
CA CYS A 28 1.67 4.79 2.32
C CYS A 28 1.31 5.80 1.23
N LYS A 29 1.82 5.61 0.00
CA LYS A 29 1.62 6.47 -1.18
C LYS A 29 0.83 5.74 -2.28
N ARG A 30 0.11 6.49 -3.10
CA ARG A 30 -0.59 5.94 -4.28
C ARG A 30 0.38 5.47 -5.37
N TRP A 31 1.50 6.18 -5.53
CA TRP A 31 2.63 5.74 -6.36
C TRP A 31 3.07 4.31 -6.00
N HIS A 32 3.08 3.97 -4.71
CA HIS A 32 3.47 2.64 -4.26
C HIS A 32 2.49 1.53 -4.65
N GLN A 33 1.20 1.86 -4.77
CA GLN A 33 0.24 0.94 -5.38
C GLN A 33 0.48 0.82 -6.88
N CYS A 34 0.60 1.93 -7.60
CA CYS A 34 0.77 1.93 -9.05
C CYS A 34 2.03 1.17 -9.49
N VAL A 35 3.15 1.35 -8.80
CA VAL A 35 4.39 0.62 -9.11
C VAL A 35 4.23 -0.87 -8.82
N HIS A 36 3.56 -1.26 -7.74
CA HIS A 36 3.37 -2.68 -7.46
C HIS A 36 2.46 -3.35 -8.49
N TYR A 37 1.33 -2.73 -8.84
CA TYR A 37 0.45 -3.25 -9.90
C TYR A 37 1.11 -3.21 -11.27
N GLY A 38 1.88 -2.17 -11.57
CA GLY A 38 2.65 -2.05 -12.82
C GLY A 38 3.75 -3.10 -12.91
N ALA A 39 4.48 -3.34 -11.82
CA ALA A 39 5.49 -4.41 -11.75
C ALA A 39 4.87 -5.80 -11.85
N VAL A 40 3.68 -6.03 -11.30
CA VAL A 40 2.93 -7.29 -11.50
C VAL A 40 2.51 -7.46 -12.96
N LEU A 41 2.00 -6.40 -13.60
CA LEU A 41 1.64 -6.42 -15.02
C LEU A 41 2.84 -6.70 -15.92
N VAL A 42 3.97 -6.01 -15.67
CA VAL A 42 5.21 -6.22 -16.43
C VAL A 42 5.79 -7.60 -16.14
N GLY A 43 5.88 -8.02 -14.87
CA GLY A 43 6.37 -9.35 -14.52
C GLY A 43 5.52 -10.48 -15.11
N ALA A 44 4.21 -10.29 -15.23
CA ALA A 44 3.29 -11.23 -15.89
C ALA A 44 3.42 -11.24 -17.42
N LEU A 45 3.89 -10.15 -18.03
CA LEU A 45 4.18 -10.08 -19.47
C LEU A 45 5.48 -10.82 -19.85
N PHE A 46 6.36 -11.06 -18.88
CA PHE A 46 7.65 -11.73 -19.07
C PHE A 46 7.75 -13.11 -18.37
N SER A 47 6.63 -13.69 -17.93
CA SER A 47 6.55 -15.07 -17.40
C SER A 47 5.80 -16.00 -18.34
#